data_AF-A0A6M0QBY2-F1
#
_entry.id   AF-A0A6M0QBY2-F1
#
_cell.length_a   1.000
_cell.length_b   1.000
_cell.length_c   1.000
_cell.angle_alpha   90.00
_cell.angle_beta   90.00
_cell.angle_gamma   90.00
#
_symmetry.space_group_name_H-M   'P 1'
#
loop_
_entity.id
_entity.type
_entity.pdbx_description
1 polymer ?
#
loop_
_entity_poly.entity_id
_entity_poly.type
_entity_poly.pdbx_seq_one_letter_code
_entity_poly.pdbx_strand_id
1 'polypeptide(L)'
;MSQFDFLLIGHFIGDFLLQTSWMAQYKATKWIPLLTHVTIYTIVVAIFGFLSGGLSLWGIAIIFIGHVILDRKKFVSFWVKKIQRADGPSLGWLSIVTDQVFHLILLAIAIYV
;
A
#
# COMPACT_ATOMS: atom_id res chain seq x y z
N MET A 1 -6.04 19.36 -9.15
CA MET A 1 -5.63 18.01 -8.71
C MET A 1 -6.87 17.29 -8.22
N SER A 2 -7.09 16.06 -8.68
CA SER A 2 -8.15 15.18 -8.22
C SER A 2 -7.87 14.68 -6.79
N GLN A 3 -8.89 14.14 -6.11
CA GLN A 3 -8.69 13.48 -4.81
C GLN A 3 -7.68 12.33 -4.90
N PHE A 4 -7.74 11.57 -6.00
CA PHE A 4 -6.78 10.49 -6.26
C PHE A 4 -5.34 11.01 -6.35
N ASP A 5 -5.10 12.19 -6.93
CA ASP A 5 -3.76 12.78 -7.04
C ASP A 5 -3.15 13.04 -5.64
N PHE A 6 -3.96 13.53 -4.70
CA PHE A 6 -3.50 13.75 -3.31
C PHE A 6 -3.21 12.43 -2.61
N LEU A 7 -4.10 11.44 -2.73
CA LEU A 7 -3.89 10.13 -2.13
C LEU A 7 -2.67 9.42 -2.71
N LEU A 8 -2.42 9.57 -4.03
CA LEU A 8 -1.24 9.03 -4.70
C LEU A 8 0.06 9.64 -4.14
N ILE A 9 0.10 10.95 -3.92
CA ILE A 9 1.23 11.62 -3.27
C ILE A 9 1.39 11.10 -1.83
N GLY A 10 0.30 11.04 -1.07
CA GLY A 10 0.31 10.50 0.30
C GLY A 10 0.84 9.05 0.34
N HIS A 11 0.46 8.22 -0.62
CA HIS A 11 0.94 6.86 -0.76
C HIS A 11 2.45 6.82 -1.03
N PHE A 12 2.96 7.63 -1.97
CA PHE A 12 4.41 7.66 -2.21
C PHE A 12 5.21 8.11 -0.99
N ILE A 13 4.69 9.10 -0.25
CA ILE A 13 5.32 9.56 0.99
C ILE A 13 5.31 8.44 2.04
N GLY A 14 4.16 7.77 2.24
CA GLY A 14 4.02 6.71 3.24
C GLY A 14 4.84 5.45 2.91
N ASP A 15 4.74 4.94 1.69
CA ASP A 15 5.34 3.65 1.30
C ASP A 15 6.82 3.73 0.91
N PHE A 16 7.31 4.89 0.50
CA PHE A 16 8.71 5.04 0.06
C PHE A 16 9.51 5.99 0.95
N LEU A 17 9.04 7.24 1.16
CA LEU A 17 9.86 8.23 1.87
C LEU A 17 9.95 7.94 3.37
N LEU A 18 8.86 7.50 3.99
CA LEU A 18 8.79 7.24 5.43
C LEU A 18 8.98 5.77 5.80
N GLN A 19 8.97 4.87 4.81
CA GLN A 19 9.24 3.45 5.05
C GLN A 19 10.74 3.23 5.28
N THR A 20 11.09 2.90 6.53
CA THR A 20 12.48 2.57 6.90
C THR A 20 12.90 1.19 6.43
N SER A 21 14.21 0.94 6.35
CA SER A 21 14.77 -0.38 6.03
C SER A 21 14.27 -1.48 6.99
N TRP A 22 14.05 -1.17 8.27
CA TRP A 22 13.49 -2.11 9.25
C TRP A 22 12.05 -2.51 8.90
N MET A 23 11.21 -1.55 8.48
CA MET A 23 9.85 -1.83 8.03
C MET A 23 9.90 -2.70 6.77
N ALA A 24 10.65 -2.27 5.75
CA ALA A 24 10.72 -2.96 4.46
C ALA A 24 11.23 -4.41 4.57
N GLN A 25 12.24 -4.66 5.41
CA GLN A 25 12.82 -6.00 5.59
C GLN A 25 11.90 -6.95 6.36
N TYR A 26 11.17 -6.45 7.36
CA TYR A 26 10.49 -7.33 8.31
C TYR A 26 8.95 -7.31 8.23
N LYS A 27 8.32 -6.37 7.51
CA LYS A 27 6.84 -6.26 7.43
C LYS A 27 6.15 -7.53 6.91
N ALA A 28 6.81 -8.28 6.03
CA ALA A 28 6.27 -9.53 5.52
C ALA A 28 6.13 -10.62 6.59
N THR A 29 7.02 -10.66 7.59
CA THR A 29 7.15 -11.78 8.53
C THR A 29 6.86 -11.44 9.99
N LYS A 30 7.03 -10.18 10.40
CA LYS A 30 6.82 -9.72 11.78
C LYS A 30 5.62 -8.77 11.87
N TRP A 31 4.93 -8.76 13.00
CA TRP A 31 3.75 -7.89 13.22
C TRP A 31 4.12 -6.45 13.55
N ILE A 32 5.10 -6.23 14.44
CA ILE A 32 5.47 -4.88 14.88
C ILE A 32 5.91 -4.00 13.69
N PRO A 33 6.84 -4.42 12.81
CA PRO A 33 7.25 -3.62 11.66
C PRO A 33 6.11 -3.36 10.68
N LEU A 34 5.22 -4.34 10.50
CA LEU A 34 4.05 -4.19 9.64
C LEU A 34 3.07 -3.16 10.21
N LEU A 35 2.67 -3.30 11.47
CA LEU A 35 1.69 -2.39 12.08
C LEU A 35 2.24 -0.98 12.21
N THR A 36 3.53 -0.81 12.52
CA THR A 36 4.18 0.51 12.49
C THR A 36 4.10 1.12 11.09
N HIS A 37 4.49 0.36 10.05
CA HIS A 37 4.44 0.79 8.67
C HIS A 37 3.03 1.22 8.26
N VAL A 38 2.05 0.33 8.40
CA VAL A 38 0.67 0.58 7.97
C VAL A 38 0.04 1.74 8.74
N THR A 39 0.38 1.90 10.03
CA THR A 39 -0.12 3.05 10.82
C THR A 39 0.43 4.36 10.28
N ILE A 40 1.75 4.47 10.06
CA ILE A 40 2.37 5.68 9.50
C ILE A 40 1.80 5.97 8.12
N TYR A 41 1.74 4.96 7.25
CA TYR A 41 1.16 5.05 5.92
C TYR A 41 -0.28 5.58 5.96
N THR A 42 -1.13 4.97 6.79
CA THR A 42 -2.56 5.34 6.89
C THR A 42 -2.74 6.75 7.43
N ILE A 43 -1.91 7.19 8.39
CA ILE A 43 -1.93 8.58 8.89
C ILE A 43 -1.59 9.55 7.76
N VAL A 44 -0.54 9.28 6.98
CA VAL A 44 -0.15 10.15 5.86
C VAL A 44 -1.24 10.20 4.81
N VAL A 45 -1.77 9.06 4.39
CA VAL A 45 -2.86 9.01 3.39
C VAL A 45 -4.12 9.68 3.91
N ALA A 46 -4.46 9.54 5.19
CA ALA A 46 -5.59 10.24 5.79
C ALA A 46 -5.41 11.77 5.83
N ILE A 47 -4.18 12.26 6.08
CA ILE A 47 -3.87 13.70 6.00
C ILE A 47 -4.08 14.20 4.57
N PHE A 48 -3.54 13.51 3.57
CA PHE A 48 -3.73 13.90 2.16
C PHE A 48 -5.19 13.74 1.70
N GLY A 49 -5.90 12.74 2.22
CA GLY A 49 -7.34 12.58 2.03
C GLY A 49 -8.12 13.75 2.60
N PHE A 50 -7.79 14.21 3.81
CA PHE A 50 -8.39 15.40 4.42
C PHE A 50 -8.17 16.66 3.57
N LEU A 51 -6.95 16.86 3.04
CA LEU A 51 -6.64 17.98 2.14
C LEU A 51 -7.42 17.97 0.81
N SER A 52 -8.03 16.84 0.45
CA SER A 52 -8.74 16.63 -0.81
C SER A 52 -10.25 16.36 -0.66
N GLY A 53 -10.82 16.70 0.50
CA GLY A 53 -12.26 16.57 0.77
C GLY A 53 -12.64 15.53 1.83
N GLY A 54 -11.65 14.81 2.36
CA GLY A 54 -11.83 13.77 3.37
C GLY A 54 -12.01 12.37 2.79
N LEU A 55 -11.73 11.36 3.62
CA LEU A 55 -12.09 9.97 3.37
C LEU A 55 -13.10 9.52 4.42
N SER A 56 -14.03 8.66 4.03
CA SER A 56 -14.91 8.02 5.00
C SER A 56 -14.12 7.11 5.94
N LEU A 57 -14.69 6.80 7.10
CA LEU A 57 -14.10 5.80 8.01
C LEU A 57 -13.96 4.43 7.35
N TRP A 58 -14.87 4.08 6.44
CA TRP A 58 -14.81 2.84 5.68
C TRP A 58 -13.67 2.86 4.64
N GLY A 59 -13.47 3.98 3.94
CA GLY A 59 -12.34 4.17 3.03
C GLY A 59 -10.99 4.05 3.76
N ILE A 60 -10.87 4.67 4.94
CA ILE A 60 -9.67 4.53 5.79
C ILE A 60 -9.46 3.08 6.24
N ALA A 61 -10.53 2.38 6.63
CA ALA A 61 -10.45 0.98 7.03
C ALA A 61 -10.02 0.07 5.87
N ILE A 62 -10.55 0.29 4.66
CA ILE A 62 -10.15 -0.43 3.43
C ILE A 62 -8.66 -0.25 3.17
N ILE A 63 -8.16 0.99 3.26
CA ILE A 63 -6.75 1.31 3.08
C ILE A 63 -5.91 0.56 4.12
N PHE A 64 -6.22 0.72 5.41
CA PHE A 64 -5.45 0.11 6.49
C PHE A 64 -5.42 -1.42 6.40
N ILE A 65 -6.60 -2.06 6.29
CA ILE A 65 -6.72 -3.52 6.27
C ILE A 65 -6.10 -4.09 4.98
N GLY A 66 -6.36 -3.43 3.85
CA GLY A 66 -5.78 -3.82 2.57
C GLY A 66 -4.25 -3.76 2.59
N HIS A 67 -3.65 -2.71 3.17
CA HIS A 67 -2.20 -2.60 3.35
C HIS A 67 -1.64 -3.75 4.19
N VAL A 68 -2.29 -4.08 5.31
CA VAL A 68 -1.88 -5.22 6.17
C VAL A 68 -1.85 -6.52 5.37
N ILE A 69 -2.82 -6.74 4.48
CA ILE A 69 -2.91 -7.97 3.68
C ILE A 69 -1.86 -7.98 2.57
N LEU A 70 -1.71 -6.89 1.82
CA LEU A 70 -0.79 -6.79 0.69
C LEU A 70 0.67 -6.90 1.15
N ASP A 71 1.04 -6.21 2.23
CA ASP A 71 2.42 -6.19 2.75
C ASP A 71 2.91 -7.51 3.34
N ARG A 72 2.00 -8.47 3.57
CA ARG A 72 2.38 -9.87 3.86
C ARG A 72 2.96 -10.59 2.65
N LYS A 73 2.92 -10.00 1.46
CA LYS A 73 3.45 -10.50 0.18
C LYS A 73 2.88 -11.84 -0.28
N LYS A 74 2.02 -12.52 0.49
CA LYS A 74 1.42 -13.81 0.10
C LYS A 74 0.58 -13.67 -1.16
N PHE A 75 -0.32 -12.68 -1.17
CA PHE A 75 -1.20 -12.40 -2.31
C PHE A 75 -0.39 -11.93 -3.53
N VAL A 76 0.51 -10.95 -3.36
CA VAL A 76 1.35 -10.45 -4.45
C VAL A 76 2.24 -11.55 -5.03
N SER A 77 2.89 -12.36 -4.19
CA SER A 77 3.72 -13.48 -4.63
C SER A 77 2.92 -14.53 -5.40
N PHE A 78 1.68 -14.82 -4.95
CA PHE A 78 0.77 -15.66 -5.72
C PHE A 78 0.46 -15.04 -7.08
N TRP A 79 0.08 -13.76 -7.12
CA TRP A 79 -0.28 -13.08 -8.35
C TRP A 79 0.86 -13.07 -9.36
N VAL A 80 2.05 -12.65 -8.93
CA VAL A 80 3.24 -12.54 -9.76
C VAL A 80 3.66 -13.89 -10.31
N LYS A 81 3.66 -14.94 -9.48
CA LYS A 81 4.13 -16.28 -9.89
C LYS A 81 3.09 -17.07 -10.68
N LYS A 82 1.81 -16.94 -10.34
CA LYS A 82 0.75 -17.80 -10.91
C LYS A 82 -0.03 -17.11 -12.03
N ILE A 83 -0.29 -15.81 -11.91
CA ILE A 83 -1.07 -15.06 -12.90
C ILE A 83 -0.13 -14.44 -13.93
N GLN A 84 0.86 -13.66 -13.50
CA GLN A 84 1.82 -13.03 -14.40
C GLN A 84 2.92 -13.98 -14.91
N ARG A 85 3.07 -15.15 -14.27
CA ARG A 85 4.06 -16.20 -14.61
C ARG A 85 5.49 -15.66 -14.68
N ALA A 86 5.81 -14.65 -13.88
CA ALA A 86 7.14 -14.08 -13.83
C ALA A 86 8.12 -15.04 -13.14
N ASP A 87 9.33 -15.09 -13.67
CA ASP A 87 10.43 -15.91 -13.20
C ASP A 87 11.78 -15.16 -13.26
N GLY A 88 12.80 -15.78 -12.69
CA GLY A 88 14.17 -15.26 -12.73
C GLY A 88 14.31 -13.81 -12.25
N PRO A 89 15.08 -12.96 -12.95
CA PRO A 89 15.31 -11.56 -12.58
C PRO A 89 14.04 -10.70 -12.54
N SER A 90 12.98 -11.08 -13.26
CA SER A 90 11.76 -10.28 -13.35
C SER A 90 10.92 -10.29 -12.07
N LEU A 91 11.06 -11.34 -11.25
CA LEU A 91 10.32 -11.51 -10.00
C LEU A 91 10.48 -10.33 -9.05
N GLY A 92 11.69 -9.76 -8.97
CA GLY A 92 11.99 -8.68 -8.02
C GLY A 92 11.21 -7.41 -8.31
N TRP A 93 11.46 -6.81 -9.47
CA TRP A 93 10.82 -5.53 -9.84
C TRP A 93 9.32 -5.69 -10.08
N LEU A 94 8.87 -6.81 -10.67
CA LEU A 94 7.45 -7.02 -10.94
C LEU A 94 6.66 -7.24 -9.65
N SER A 95 7.27 -7.85 -8.62
CA SER A 95 6.65 -7.93 -7.30
C SER A 95 6.44 -6.55 -6.69
N ILE A 96 7.40 -5.64 -6.83
CA ILE A 96 7.25 -4.26 -6.34
C ILE A 96 6.15 -3.55 -7.13
N VAL A 97 6.21 -3.54 -8.47
CA VAL A 97 5.20 -2.84 -9.28
C VAL A 97 3.79 -3.39 -9.04
N THR A 98 3.64 -4.72 -8.98
CA THR A 98 2.34 -5.36 -8.74
C THR A 98 1.80 -5.02 -7.35
N ASP A 99 2.66 -5.05 -6.33
CA ASP A 99 2.31 -4.63 -4.97
C ASP A 99 1.78 -3.19 -4.96
N GLN A 100 2.50 -2.26 -5.59
CA GLN A 100 2.09 -0.85 -5.64
C GLN A 100 0.79 -0.64 -6.40
N VAL A 101 0.58 -1.32 -7.53
CA VAL A 101 -0.69 -1.22 -8.28
C VAL A 101 -1.88 -1.67 -7.44
N PHE A 102 -1.76 -2.73 -6.64
CA PHE A 102 -2.85 -3.12 -5.74
C PHE A 102 -3.12 -2.08 -4.65
N HIS A 103 -2.10 -1.42 -4.12
CA HIS A 103 -2.28 -0.29 -3.21
C HIS A 103 -3.02 0.87 -3.88
N LEU A 104 -2.67 1.21 -5.13
CA LEU A 104 -3.39 2.25 -5.88
C LEU A 104 -4.86 1.89 -6.15
N ILE A 105 -5.16 0.61 -6.38
CA ILE A 105 -6.54 0.13 -6.51
C ILE A 105 -7.30 0.35 -5.19
N LEU A 106 -6.68 0.09 -4.04
CA LEU A 106 -7.31 0.35 -2.73
C LEU A 106 -7.60 1.84 -2.53
N LEU A 107 -6.69 2.73 -2.94
CA LEU A 107 -6.94 4.18 -2.89
C LEU A 107 -8.13 4.57 -3.76
N ALA A 108 -8.19 4.06 -4.99
CA ALA A 108 -9.30 4.34 -5.90
C ALA A 108 -10.63 3.85 -5.31
N ILE A 109 -10.68 2.64 -4.74
CA ILE A 109 -11.88 2.10 -4.08
C ILE A 109 -12.28 2.97 -2.88
N ALA A 110 -11.32 3.36 -2.05
CA ALA A 110 -11.56 4.12 -0.83
C ALA A 110 -12.18 5.51 -1.06
N ILE A 111 -12.02 6.08 -2.26
CA ILE A 111 -12.68 7.34 -2.64
C ILE A 111 -14.20 7.18 -2.78
N TYR A 112 -14.69 5.98 -3.13
CA TYR A 112 -16.09 5.73 -3.48
C TYR A 112 -16.89 5.02 -2.38
N VAL A 113 -16.30 4.77 -1.20
CA VAL A 113 -16.94 4.12 -0.05
C VAL A 113 -17.01 5.10 1.11
#